data_AF-A0A6A5U2X1-F1
#
_entry.id   AF-A0A6A5U2X1-F1
#
_cell.length_a   1.000
_cell.length_b   1.000
_cell.length_c   1.000
_cell.angle_alpha   90.00
_cell.angle_beta   90.00
_cell.angle_gamma   90.00
#
_symmetry.space_group_name_H-M   'P 1'
#
loop_
_entity.id
_entity.type
_entity.pdbx_description
1 polymer ?
#
loop_
_entity_poly.entity_id
_entity_poly.type
_entity_poly.pdbx_seq_one_letter_code
_entity_poly.pdbx_strand_id
1 'polypeptide(L)'
;MRELYDHVNITISIPNDDMEAYLNWALEREHGDLGLKSTAKKPPLSSLGLSLRKRNEPELIKTLVSDIKGLATGHIAIAKARLDLLHDARSVEDIMQKRYQLPASNLDIVSMFDAAVKAVEAQDPLRGSLGLQAIAAAGRDPDGIEIPYLRELLNQSNRTRVRSGEDILTATRGLLTAPVGFKPQSLHIFGNTFNNYVVERYNDSIYRADQQLPQENSLEEMDNDTPVAARDSPEPHVLSEEPNAIMTSETGMTDSSIGSDDQTFIPTYIIRKGTRMWI
;
A
#
# COMPACT_ATOMS: atom_id res chain seq x y z
N MET A 1 8.09 -29.34 -18.78
CA MET A 1 6.89 -28.53 -18.45
C MET A 1 7.31 -27.07 -18.52
N ARG A 2 6.70 -26.27 -19.40
CA ARG A 2 6.87 -24.82 -19.40
C ARG A 2 5.78 -24.24 -18.50
N GLU A 3 6.17 -23.58 -17.41
CA GLU A 3 5.23 -22.74 -16.66
C GLU A 3 4.85 -21.57 -17.56
N LEU A 4 3.58 -21.52 -17.97
CA LEU A 4 2.98 -20.37 -18.63
C LEU A 4 2.69 -19.33 -17.55
N TYR A 5 3.63 -18.40 -17.36
CA TYR A 5 3.37 -17.21 -16.57
C TYR A 5 2.40 -16.34 -17.36
N ASP A 6 1.13 -16.36 -16.98
CA ASP A 6 0.07 -15.72 -17.77
C ASP A 6 0.24 -14.19 -17.76
N HIS A 7 0.60 -13.56 -16.63
CA HIS A 7 0.98 -12.14 -16.58
C HIS A 7 1.90 -11.84 -15.38
N VAL A 8 2.95 -11.02 -15.59
CA VAL A 8 3.77 -10.43 -14.52
C VAL A 8 3.38 -8.96 -14.39
N ASN A 9 2.67 -8.61 -13.31
CA ASN A 9 2.44 -7.20 -12.97
C ASN A 9 3.71 -6.63 -12.35
N ILE A 10 4.51 -5.94 -13.17
CA ILE A 10 5.67 -5.20 -12.68
C ILE A 10 5.17 -3.86 -12.18
N THR A 11 5.05 -3.73 -10.86
CA THR A 11 4.81 -2.44 -10.23
C THR A 11 6.15 -1.70 -10.12
N ILE A 12 6.39 -0.74 -11.01
CA ILE A 12 7.55 0.14 -10.93
C ILE A 12 7.20 1.28 -9.97
N SER A 13 7.75 1.21 -8.76
CA SER A 13 7.72 2.32 -7.81
C SER A 13 8.91 3.24 -8.09
N ILE A 14 8.64 4.53 -8.28
CA ILE A 14 9.68 5.53 -8.49
C ILE A 14 10.18 6.03 -7.12
N PRO A 15 11.51 6.12 -6.92
CA PRO A 15 12.09 6.72 -5.72
C PRO A 15 11.53 8.11 -5.43
N ASN A 16 11.42 8.46 -4.15
CA ASN A 16 10.77 9.71 -3.72
C ASN A 16 11.41 10.96 -4.32
N ASP A 17 12.74 10.98 -4.45
CA ASP A 17 13.48 12.14 -4.96
C ASP A 17 13.26 12.33 -6.47
N ASP A 18 13.24 11.23 -7.22
CA ASP A 18 12.95 11.23 -8.66
C ASP A 18 11.49 11.65 -8.93
N MET A 19 10.56 11.19 -8.09
CA MET A 19 9.17 11.61 -8.15
C MET A 19 9.03 13.11 -7.90
N GLU A 20 9.71 13.64 -6.89
CA GLU A 20 9.69 15.08 -6.61
C GLU A 20 10.31 15.90 -7.74
N ALA A 21 11.44 15.45 -8.30
CA ALA A 21 12.07 16.08 -9.46
C ALA A 21 11.12 16.11 -10.67
N TYR A 22 10.43 15.00 -10.94
CA TYR A 22 9.42 14.92 -11.99
C TYR A 22 8.26 15.89 -11.77
N LEU A 23 7.69 15.93 -10.56
CA LEU A 23 6.58 16.82 -10.22
C LEU A 23 6.98 18.30 -10.39
N ASN A 24 8.15 18.66 -9.88
CA ASN A 24 8.71 20.01 -10.00
C ASN A 24 8.90 20.41 -11.47
N TRP A 25 9.46 19.50 -12.27
CA TRP A 25 9.63 19.70 -13.70
C TRP A 25 8.30 19.86 -14.44
N ALA A 26 7.31 19.02 -14.14
CA ALA A 26 6.01 19.06 -14.81
C ALA A 26 5.26 20.37 -14.51
N LEU A 27 5.23 20.78 -13.23
CA LEU A 27 4.56 22.01 -12.81
C LEU A 27 5.19 23.26 -13.43
N GLU A 28 6.52 23.37 -13.44
CA GLU A 28 7.18 24.53 -14.03
C GLU A 28 7.15 24.54 -15.56
N ARG A 29 7.06 23.36 -16.19
CA ARG A 29 6.87 23.24 -17.65
C ARG A 29 5.51 23.76 -18.10
N GLU A 30 4.47 23.58 -17.30
CA GLU A 30 3.10 24.00 -17.65
C GLU A 30 2.78 25.42 -17.16
N HIS A 31 3.13 25.73 -15.91
CA HIS A 31 2.65 26.93 -15.24
C HIS A 31 3.67 28.06 -15.14
N GLY A 32 4.88 27.87 -15.69
CA GLY A 32 5.96 28.85 -15.68
C GLY A 32 6.83 28.76 -14.42
N ASP A 33 7.64 29.78 -14.17
CA ASP A 33 8.58 29.75 -13.06
C ASP A 33 7.89 29.85 -11.69
N LEU A 34 7.77 28.73 -11.00
CA LEU A 34 7.16 28.63 -9.67
C LEU A 34 8.20 28.68 -8.53
N GLY A 35 9.50 28.74 -8.87
CA GLY A 35 10.57 28.73 -7.87
C GLY A 35 10.94 27.34 -7.36
N LEU A 36 10.52 26.28 -8.07
CA LEU A 36 10.83 24.88 -7.78
C LEU A 36 12.21 24.45 -8.32
N LYS A 37 12.88 25.36 -9.04
CA LYS A 37 14.25 25.17 -9.56
C LYS A 37 14.41 23.93 -10.46
N SER A 38 13.37 23.58 -11.21
CA SER A 38 13.46 22.49 -12.18
C SER A 38 14.26 22.90 -13.43
N THR A 39 14.68 21.89 -14.18
CA THR A 39 15.37 22.04 -15.47
C THR A 39 14.41 22.28 -16.65
N ALA A 40 13.10 22.45 -16.39
CA ALA A 40 12.09 22.59 -17.43
C ALA A 40 12.28 23.88 -18.25
N LYS A 41 11.87 23.84 -19.52
CA LYS A 41 11.70 25.05 -20.33
C LYS A 41 10.43 25.77 -19.87
N LYS A 42 10.59 26.82 -19.07
CA LYS A 42 9.50 27.50 -18.37
C LYS A 42 8.74 28.45 -19.31
N PRO A 43 7.41 28.29 -19.52
CA PRO A 43 6.59 29.24 -20.26
C PRO A 43 6.32 30.50 -19.42
N PRO A 44 5.66 31.52 -19.99
CA PRO A 44 5.04 32.58 -19.20
C PRO A 44 4.08 32.00 -18.15
N LEU A 45 3.90 32.70 -17.03
CA LEU A 45 3.02 32.25 -15.96
C LEU A 45 1.58 32.08 -16.47
N SER A 46 1.05 30.86 -16.30
CA SER A 46 -0.36 30.57 -16.53
C SER A 46 -1.27 31.29 -15.52
N SER A 47 -2.60 31.22 -15.68
CA SER A 47 -3.55 31.76 -14.69
C SER A 47 -3.31 31.20 -13.29
N LEU A 48 -3.09 29.88 -13.20
CA LEU A 48 -2.76 29.22 -11.94
C LEU A 48 -1.39 29.67 -11.42
N GLY A 49 -0.36 29.70 -12.28
CA GLY A 49 0.98 30.15 -11.90
C GLY A 49 0.99 31.58 -11.35
N LEU A 50 0.19 32.47 -11.95
CA LEU A 50 -0.04 33.83 -11.45
C LEU A 50 -0.76 33.80 -10.09
N SER A 51 -1.77 32.96 -9.92
CA SER A 51 -2.50 32.82 -8.65
C SER A 51 -1.57 32.35 -7.52
N LEU A 52 -0.73 31.35 -7.79
CA LEU A 52 0.26 30.81 -6.85
C LEU A 52 1.31 31.87 -6.47
N ARG A 53 1.85 32.59 -7.46
CA ARG A 53 2.81 33.68 -7.21
C ARG A 53 2.19 34.86 -6.45
N LYS A 54 0.95 35.24 -6.76
CA LYS A 54 0.26 36.38 -6.12
C LYS A 54 0.02 36.18 -4.63
N ARG A 55 -0.24 34.95 -4.19
CA ARG A 55 -0.39 34.63 -2.77
C ARG A 55 0.92 34.79 -1.98
N ASN A 56 2.07 34.78 -2.66
CA ASN A 56 3.40 34.92 -2.05
C ASN A 56 3.66 33.89 -0.92
N GLU A 57 3.10 32.69 -1.07
CA GLU A 57 3.22 31.58 -0.12
C GLU A 57 4.06 30.46 -0.75
N PRO A 58 5.40 30.49 -0.61
CA PRO A 58 6.26 29.46 -1.20
C PRO A 58 6.00 28.06 -0.63
N GLU A 59 5.49 27.98 0.60
CA GLU A 59 5.15 26.72 1.24
C GLU A 59 3.94 26.04 0.59
N LEU A 60 3.00 26.80 0.03
CA LEU A 60 1.82 26.24 -0.63
C LEU A 60 2.20 25.32 -1.80
N ILE A 61 3.17 25.74 -2.62
CA ILE A 61 3.62 24.99 -3.79
C ILE A 61 4.33 23.71 -3.34
N LYS A 62 5.16 23.79 -2.29
CA LYS A 62 5.80 22.61 -1.70
C LYS A 62 4.80 21.63 -1.11
N THR A 63 3.78 22.14 -0.41
CA THR A 63 2.68 21.31 0.12
C THR A 63 1.98 20.60 -1.02
N LEU A 64 1.66 21.30 -2.11
CA LEU A 64 1.00 20.70 -3.27
C LEU A 64 1.83 19.57 -3.91
N VAL A 65 3.14 19.78 -4.07
CA VAL A 65 4.05 18.73 -4.56
C VAL A 65 4.10 17.56 -3.58
N SER A 66 4.21 17.83 -2.28
CA SER A 66 4.20 16.80 -1.24
C SER A 66 2.91 15.99 -1.24
N ASP A 67 1.77 16.64 -1.46
CA ASP A 67 0.46 16.00 -1.51
C ASP A 67 0.34 15.06 -2.70
N ILE A 68 0.71 15.54 -3.90
CA ILE A 68 0.67 14.72 -5.10
C ILE A 68 1.62 13.53 -4.94
N LYS A 69 2.82 13.75 -4.41
CA LYS A 69 3.79 12.69 -4.13
C LYS A 69 3.20 11.65 -3.18
N GLY A 70 2.59 12.09 -2.08
CA GLY A 70 1.93 11.23 -1.10
C GLY A 70 0.73 10.47 -1.66
N LEU A 71 -0.07 11.10 -2.52
CA LEU A 71 -1.23 10.46 -3.16
C LEU A 71 -0.81 9.48 -4.27
N ALA A 72 0.31 9.74 -4.95
CA ALA A 72 0.82 8.89 -6.00
C ALA A 72 1.50 7.62 -5.47
N THR A 73 1.99 7.62 -4.23
CA THR A 73 2.66 6.48 -3.57
C THR A 73 3.69 5.78 -4.47
N GLY A 74 4.50 6.55 -5.19
CA GLY A 74 5.54 6.04 -6.11
C GLY A 74 5.06 5.69 -7.52
N HIS A 75 3.76 5.81 -7.82
CA HIS A 75 3.20 5.51 -9.15
C HIS A 75 3.16 6.74 -10.05
N ILE A 76 3.97 6.71 -11.12
CA ILE A 76 4.03 7.82 -12.09
C ILE A 76 2.71 8.08 -12.81
N ALA A 77 1.94 7.03 -13.09
CA ALA A 77 0.64 7.18 -13.73
C ALA A 77 -0.34 7.96 -12.84
N ILE A 78 -0.32 7.69 -11.53
CA ILE A 78 -1.15 8.40 -10.55
C ILE A 78 -0.63 9.84 -10.38
N ALA A 79 0.68 10.03 -10.26
CA ALA A 79 1.29 11.35 -10.20
C ALA A 79 0.91 12.22 -11.42
N LYS A 80 0.99 11.65 -12.63
CA LYS A 80 0.59 12.32 -13.87
C LYS A 80 -0.90 12.68 -13.87
N ALA A 81 -1.77 11.74 -13.52
CA ALA A 81 -3.21 12.02 -13.48
C ALA A 81 -3.57 13.11 -12.45
N ARG A 82 -2.86 13.15 -11.33
CA ARG A 82 -2.99 14.25 -10.35
C ARG A 82 -2.47 15.57 -10.90
N LEU A 83 -1.36 15.58 -11.65
CA LEU A 83 -0.88 16.78 -12.34
C LEU A 83 -1.89 17.28 -13.40
N ASP A 84 -2.51 16.38 -14.13
CA ASP A 84 -3.50 16.75 -15.16
C ASP A 84 -4.70 17.51 -14.54
N LEU A 85 -5.12 17.19 -13.30
CA LEU A 85 -6.09 18.00 -12.55
C LEU A 85 -5.63 19.43 -12.27
N LEU A 86 -4.36 19.59 -11.96
CA LEU A 86 -3.77 20.89 -11.66
C LEU A 86 -3.64 21.72 -12.93
N HIS A 87 -3.27 21.08 -14.04
CA HIS A 87 -3.17 21.74 -15.34
C HIS A 87 -4.52 22.34 -15.77
N ASP A 88 -5.63 21.66 -15.44
CA ASP A 88 -7.00 22.15 -15.69
C ASP A 88 -7.49 23.21 -14.68
N ALA A 89 -6.79 23.42 -13.55
CA ALA A 89 -7.18 24.35 -12.51
C ALA A 89 -6.85 25.80 -12.88
N ARG A 90 -7.74 26.74 -12.54
CA ARG A 90 -7.55 28.16 -12.83
C ARG A 90 -7.11 28.98 -11.63
N SER A 91 -7.36 28.47 -10.42
CA SER A 91 -7.07 29.11 -9.15
C SER A 91 -6.57 28.10 -8.09
N VAL A 92 -6.05 28.62 -6.99
CA VAL A 92 -5.64 27.79 -5.84
C VAL A 92 -6.85 27.16 -5.15
N GLU A 93 -7.96 27.89 -5.09
CA GLU A 93 -9.23 27.43 -4.55
C GLU A 93 -9.76 26.21 -5.31
N ASP A 94 -9.67 26.21 -6.64
CA ASP A 94 -10.06 25.06 -7.48
C ASP A 94 -9.24 23.81 -7.14
N ILE A 95 -7.94 23.98 -6.88
CA ILE A 95 -7.05 22.88 -6.49
C ILE A 95 -7.46 22.33 -5.13
N MET A 96 -7.68 23.20 -4.16
CA MET A 96 -8.02 22.79 -2.79
C MET A 96 -9.36 22.04 -2.74
N GLN A 97 -10.35 22.46 -3.55
CA GLN A 97 -11.63 21.75 -3.67
C GLN A 97 -11.48 20.36 -4.31
N LYS A 98 -10.56 20.20 -5.27
CA LYS A 98 -10.36 18.95 -6.02
C LYS A 98 -9.26 18.06 -5.47
N ARG A 99 -8.55 18.49 -4.41
CA ARG A 99 -7.34 17.83 -3.88
C ARG A 99 -7.54 16.35 -3.56
N TYR A 100 -8.66 16.03 -2.91
CA TYR A 100 -8.98 14.66 -2.49
C TYR A 100 -9.89 13.92 -3.46
N GLN A 101 -10.59 14.65 -4.33
CA GLN A 101 -11.42 14.05 -5.36
C GLN A 101 -10.56 13.23 -6.30
N LEU A 102 -11.01 12.02 -6.65
CA LEU A 102 -10.47 11.35 -7.82
C LEU A 102 -10.89 12.19 -9.05
N PRO A 103 -9.97 12.63 -9.92
CA PRO A 103 -10.32 13.48 -11.06
C PRO A 103 -11.53 12.97 -11.86
N ALA A 104 -12.41 13.84 -12.35
CA ALA A 104 -13.50 13.40 -13.24
C ALA A 104 -12.97 12.92 -14.61
N SER A 105 -11.78 13.37 -15.02
CA SER A 105 -11.02 12.86 -16.17
C SER A 105 -10.33 11.51 -15.90
N ASN A 106 -10.47 10.97 -14.68
CA ASN A 106 -9.78 9.78 -14.17
C ASN A 106 -10.54 8.49 -14.40
N LEU A 107 -11.26 8.40 -15.53
CA LEU A 107 -11.77 7.11 -16.00
C LEU A 107 -10.63 6.08 -15.97
N ASP A 108 -9.37 6.48 -16.22
CA ASP A 108 -8.22 5.60 -16.25
C ASP A 108 -7.80 5.04 -14.87
N ILE A 109 -7.72 5.84 -13.79
CA ILE A 109 -7.38 5.29 -12.45
C ILE A 109 -8.54 4.49 -11.89
N VAL A 110 -9.77 4.99 -12.01
CA VAL A 110 -10.96 4.26 -11.56
C VAL A 110 -11.07 2.95 -12.35
N SER A 111 -10.89 2.97 -13.67
CA SER A 111 -10.86 1.76 -14.50
C SER A 111 -9.71 0.83 -14.15
N MET A 112 -8.53 1.36 -13.80
CA MET A 112 -7.40 0.55 -13.35
C MET A 112 -7.74 -0.19 -12.05
N PHE A 113 -8.34 0.50 -11.07
CA PHE A 113 -8.78 -0.13 -9.84
C PHE A 113 -9.96 -1.07 -10.05
N ASP A 114 -10.93 -0.72 -10.88
CA ASP A 114 -12.01 -1.64 -11.28
C ASP A 114 -11.46 -2.89 -11.94
N ALA A 115 -10.45 -2.77 -12.81
CA ALA A 115 -9.79 -3.90 -13.43
C ALA A 115 -9.05 -4.77 -12.39
N ALA A 116 -8.38 -4.14 -11.42
CA ALA A 116 -7.72 -4.86 -10.34
C ALA A 116 -8.71 -5.60 -9.43
N VAL A 117 -9.83 -4.95 -9.08
CA VAL A 117 -10.92 -5.55 -8.30
C VAL A 117 -11.60 -6.68 -9.07
N LYS A 118 -11.87 -6.50 -10.37
CA LYS A 118 -12.36 -7.58 -11.25
C LYS A 118 -11.39 -8.76 -11.32
N ALA A 119 -10.09 -8.52 -11.28
CA ALA A 119 -9.10 -9.59 -11.23
C ALA A 119 -9.14 -10.34 -9.88
N VAL A 120 -9.54 -9.67 -8.79
CA VAL A 120 -9.83 -10.34 -7.51
C VAL A 120 -11.09 -11.19 -7.62
N GLU A 121 -12.17 -10.64 -8.17
CA GLU A 121 -13.46 -11.33 -8.39
C GLU A 121 -13.34 -12.56 -9.28
N ALA A 122 -12.53 -12.48 -10.34
CA ALA A 122 -12.36 -13.55 -11.32
C ALA A 122 -11.63 -14.79 -10.78
N GLN A 123 -11.16 -14.76 -9.54
CA GLN A 123 -10.62 -15.93 -8.86
C GLN A 123 -11.73 -16.96 -8.55
N ASP A 124 -11.33 -18.10 -7.98
CA ASP A 124 -12.29 -19.03 -7.37
C ASP A 124 -13.25 -18.28 -6.42
N PRO A 125 -14.58 -18.59 -6.42
CA PRO A 125 -15.57 -17.81 -5.68
C PRO A 125 -15.24 -17.60 -4.20
N LEU A 126 -14.65 -18.59 -3.53
CA LEU A 126 -14.27 -18.46 -2.12
C LEU A 126 -13.09 -17.50 -1.94
N ARG A 127 -12.09 -17.57 -2.83
CA ARG A 127 -10.94 -16.66 -2.82
C ARG A 127 -11.30 -15.24 -3.23
N GLY A 128 -12.15 -15.08 -4.25
CA GLY A 128 -12.65 -13.79 -4.68
C GLY A 128 -13.43 -13.10 -3.56
N SER A 129 -14.35 -13.83 -2.93
CA SER A 129 -15.10 -13.34 -1.76
C SER A 129 -14.17 -12.97 -0.60
N LEU A 130 -13.19 -13.82 -0.28
CA LEU A 130 -12.20 -13.54 0.76
C LEU A 130 -11.41 -12.26 0.46
N GLY A 131 -10.95 -12.09 -0.78
CA GLY A 131 -10.19 -10.92 -1.20
C GLY A 131 -11.01 -9.64 -1.08
N LEU A 132 -12.25 -9.63 -1.58
CA LEU A 132 -13.13 -8.46 -1.48
C LEU A 132 -13.46 -8.08 -0.04
N GLN A 133 -13.78 -9.08 0.80
CA GLN A 133 -14.04 -8.87 2.22
C GLN A 133 -12.81 -8.33 2.96
N ALA A 134 -11.62 -8.84 2.64
CA ALA A 134 -10.40 -8.34 3.24
C ALA A 134 -10.09 -6.89 2.84
N ILE A 135 -10.31 -6.53 1.57
CA ILE A 135 -10.16 -5.15 1.10
C ILE A 135 -11.17 -4.23 1.79
N ALA A 136 -12.43 -4.65 1.89
CA ALA A 136 -13.47 -3.91 2.58
C ALA A 136 -13.14 -3.69 4.07
N ALA A 137 -12.74 -4.75 4.77
CA ALA A 137 -12.36 -4.69 6.18
C ALA A 137 -11.18 -3.74 6.41
N ALA A 138 -10.12 -3.85 5.61
CA ALA A 138 -8.98 -2.95 5.69
C ALA A 138 -9.35 -1.49 5.35
N GLY A 139 -10.42 -1.26 4.58
CA GLY A 139 -10.91 0.09 4.28
C GLY A 139 -11.65 0.78 5.44
N ARG A 140 -11.98 0.03 6.50
CA ARG A 140 -12.53 0.60 7.73
C ARG A 140 -11.44 1.25 8.59
N ASP A 141 -10.21 0.75 8.48
CA ASP A 141 -9.07 1.22 9.27
C ASP A 141 -7.99 1.84 8.37
N PRO A 142 -7.89 3.19 8.31
CA PRO A 142 -6.90 3.86 7.48
C PRO A 142 -5.46 3.61 7.95
N ASP A 143 -5.26 3.27 9.22
CA ASP A 143 -3.94 2.97 9.80
C ASP A 143 -3.55 1.49 9.63
N GLY A 144 -4.41 0.71 8.97
CA GLY A 144 -4.19 -0.70 8.69
C GLY A 144 -4.72 -1.61 9.79
N ILE A 145 -5.11 -2.82 9.38
CA ILE A 145 -5.77 -3.79 10.25
C ILE A 145 -4.81 -4.91 10.65
N GLU A 146 -4.77 -5.24 11.94
CA GLU A 146 -3.91 -6.32 12.43
C GLU A 146 -4.31 -7.67 11.84
N ILE A 147 -3.33 -8.48 11.42
CA ILE A 147 -3.58 -9.78 10.80
C ILE A 147 -4.43 -10.71 11.69
N PRO A 148 -4.18 -10.86 13.00
CA PRO A 148 -5.00 -11.71 13.86
C PRO A 148 -6.47 -11.28 13.87
N TYR A 149 -6.72 -9.99 14.05
CA TYR A 149 -8.07 -9.42 14.09
C TYR A 149 -8.78 -9.56 12.74
N LEU A 150 -8.12 -9.21 11.65
CA LEU A 150 -8.68 -9.38 10.30
C LEU A 150 -9.03 -10.84 10.02
N ARG A 151 -8.19 -11.80 10.43
CA ARG A 151 -8.48 -13.23 10.25
C ARG A 151 -9.71 -13.67 11.00
N GLU A 152 -9.91 -13.19 12.22
CA GLU A 152 -11.10 -13.49 13.01
C GLU A 152 -12.36 -12.99 12.30
N LEU A 153 -12.35 -11.72 11.90
CA LEU A 153 -13.45 -11.07 11.18
C LEU A 153 -13.79 -11.77 9.84
N LEU A 154 -12.78 -12.22 9.10
CA LEU A 154 -12.97 -12.96 7.85
C LEU A 154 -13.45 -14.40 8.07
N ASN A 155 -13.03 -15.07 9.15
CA ASN A 155 -13.48 -16.44 9.45
C ASN A 155 -14.94 -16.49 9.93
N GLN A 156 -15.46 -15.41 10.50
CA GLN A 156 -16.87 -15.32 10.92
C GLN A 156 -17.79 -15.11 9.72
N SER A 157 -17.38 -14.29 8.76
CA SER A 157 -18.17 -13.97 7.56
C SER A 157 -18.06 -15.02 6.46
N ASN A 158 -16.99 -15.79 6.42
CA ASN A 158 -16.66 -16.65 5.30
C ASN A 158 -16.72 -18.15 5.68
N ARG A 159 -17.20 -19.00 4.76
CA ARG A 159 -17.21 -20.46 4.93
C ARG A 159 -15.82 -21.09 4.82
N THR A 160 -14.82 -20.28 4.49
CA THR A 160 -13.44 -20.71 4.23
C THR A 160 -12.56 -20.30 5.39
N ARG A 161 -11.85 -21.28 5.98
CA ARG A 161 -10.93 -21.00 7.08
C ARG A 161 -9.67 -20.31 6.54
N VAL A 162 -9.48 -19.04 6.91
CA VAL A 162 -8.29 -18.23 6.62
C VAL A 162 -7.14 -18.67 7.52
N ARG A 163 -6.10 -19.24 6.91
CA ARG A 163 -5.00 -19.88 7.65
C ARG A 163 -3.94 -18.89 8.07
N SER A 164 -3.68 -17.87 7.26
CA SER A 164 -2.65 -16.87 7.53
C SER A 164 -2.87 -15.54 6.81
N GLY A 165 -2.05 -14.53 7.12
CA GLY A 165 -2.06 -13.24 6.42
C GLY A 165 -1.62 -13.36 4.95
N GLU A 166 -0.77 -14.35 4.62
CA GLU A 166 -0.36 -14.61 3.24
C GLU A 166 -1.52 -15.12 2.38
N ASP A 167 -2.45 -15.89 2.95
CA ASP A 167 -3.68 -16.29 2.24
C ASP A 167 -4.50 -15.05 1.86
N ILE A 168 -4.59 -14.08 2.77
CA ILE A 168 -5.29 -12.81 2.56
C ILE A 168 -4.58 -12.00 1.46
N LEU A 169 -3.28 -11.79 1.59
CA LEU A 169 -2.47 -11.06 0.59
C LEU A 169 -2.56 -11.69 -0.81
N THR A 170 -2.58 -13.03 -0.86
CA THR A 170 -2.75 -13.76 -2.13
C THR A 170 -4.14 -13.53 -2.71
N ALA A 171 -5.18 -13.60 -1.87
CA ALA A 171 -6.57 -13.39 -2.30
C ALA A 171 -6.82 -11.95 -2.78
N THR A 172 -6.16 -10.94 -2.21
CA THR A 172 -6.31 -9.53 -2.60
C THR A 172 -5.42 -9.12 -3.78
N ARG A 173 -4.56 -10.02 -4.27
CA ARG A 173 -3.70 -9.80 -5.45
C ARG A 173 -2.86 -8.51 -5.39
N GLY A 174 -2.39 -8.14 -4.20
CA GLY A 174 -1.56 -6.95 -4.00
C GLY A 174 -2.32 -5.64 -3.80
N LEU A 175 -3.65 -5.68 -3.70
CA LEU A 175 -4.46 -4.53 -3.27
C LEU A 175 -4.38 -4.27 -1.76
N LEU A 176 -3.84 -5.23 -1.00
CA LEU A 176 -3.34 -5.04 0.35
C LEU A 176 -1.83 -5.26 0.39
N THR A 177 -1.17 -4.57 1.30
CA THR A 177 0.27 -4.66 1.55
C THR A 177 0.54 -4.93 3.02
N ALA A 178 1.67 -5.57 3.32
CA ALA A 178 2.16 -5.78 4.68
C ALA A 178 3.48 -5.01 4.84
N PRO A 179 3.46 -3.76 5.32
CA PRO A 179 4.68 -2.99 5.50
C PRO A 179 5.57 -3.65 6.54
N VAL A 180 6.88 -3.64 6.29
CA VAL A 180 7.87 -4.20 7.21
C VAL A 180 8.08 -3.24 8.37
N GLY A 181 8.08 -3.75 9.60
CA GLY A 181 8.42 -2.98 10.81
C GLY A 181 7.25 -2.67 11.74
N PHE A 182 6.00 -2.93 11.35
CA PHE A 182 4.86 -2.83 12.24
C PHE A 182 4.77 -4.04 13.17
N LYS A 183 4.59 -3.78 14.47
CA LYS A 183 4.32 -4.79 15.50
C LYS A 183 3.12 -4.32 16.33
N PRO A 184 2.02 -5.07 16.37
CA PRO A 184 1.77 -6.33 15.65
C PRO A 184 1.71 -6.15 14.12
N GLN A 185 1.83 -7.25 13.38
CA GLN A 185 1.86 -7.22 11.92
C GLN A 185 0.47 -6.89 11.37
N SER A 186 0.38 -5.82 10.58
CA SER A 186 -0.84 -5.29 10.00
C SER A 186 -0.86 -5.38 8.47
N LEU A 187 -2.06 -5.39 7.89
CA LEU A 187 -2.29 -5.24 6.46
C LEU A 187 -2.90 -3.87 6.19
N HIS A 188 -2.42 -3.20 5.15
CA HIS A 188 -2.84 -1.87 4.76
C HIS A 188 -3.35 -1.88 3.33
N ILE A 189 -4.33 -1.03 3.05
CA ILE A 189 -4.74 -0.75 1.68
C ILE A 189 -3.56 -0.22 0.87
N PHE A 190 -3.48 -0.65 -0.38
CA PHE A 190 -2.46 -0.23 -1.32
C PHE A 190 -2.54 1.27 -1.66
N GLY A 191 -1.86 2.09 -0.86
CA GLY A 191 -1.70 3.52 -1.09
C GLY A 191 -2.98 4.34 -0.91
N ASN A 192 -2.79 5.65 -0.69
CA ASN A 192 -3.87 6.56 -0.31
C ASN A 192 -4.94 6.71 -1.41
N THR A 193 -4.53 6.67 -2.68
CA THR A 193 -5.47 6.81 -3.80
C THR A 193 -6.43 5.62 -3.91
N PHE A 194 -5.97 4.39 -3.63
CA PHE A 194 -6.87 3.24 -3.57
C PHE A 194 -7.68 3.22 -2.28
N ASN A 195 -7.14 3.72 -1.15
CA ASN A 195 -7.92 3.90 0.07
C ASN A 195 -9.13 4.81 -0.16
N ASN A 196 -8.94 5.96 -0.80
CA ASN A 196 -10.05 6.84 -1.16
C ASN A 196 -11.04 6.13 -2.09
N TYR A 197 -10.56 5.33 -3.05
CA TYR A 197 -11.42 4.55 -3.94
C TYR A 197 -12.33 3.57 -3.16
N VAL A 198 -11.79 2.91 -2.13
CA VAL A 198 -12.55 1.98 -1.27
C VAL A 198 -13.52 2.74 -0.35
N VAL A 199 -13.05 3.77 0.36
CA VAL A 199 -13.84 4.55 1.33
C VAL A 199 -14.98 5.32 0.67
N GLU A 200 -14.75 5.90 -0.51
CA GLU A 200 -15.77 6.60 -1.29
C GLU A 200 -16.70 5.65 -2.05
N ARG A 201 -16.53 4.33 -1.90
CA ARG A 201 -17.42 3.28 -2.45
C ARG A 201 -17.58 3.35 -3.96
N TYR A 202 -16.50 3.60 -4.70
CA TYR A 202 -16.54 3.61 -6.16
C TYR A 202 -16.90 2.25 -6.76
N ASN A 203 -16.73 1.16 -6.02
CA ASN A 203 -17.00 -0.20 -6.49
C ASN A 203 -18.06 -0.92 -5.64
N ASP A 204 -19.15 -1.31 -6.30
CA ASP A 204 -20.29 -1.99 -5.69
C ASP A 204 -19.93 -3.34 -5.05
N SER A 205 -18.96 -4.07 -5.60
CA SER A 205 -18.60 -5.39 -5.09
C SER A 205 -17.87 -5.31 -3.77
N ILE A 206 -16.96 -4.34 -3.62
CA ILE A 206 -16.31 -4.06 -2.33
C ILE A 206 -17.37 -3.60 -1.32
N TYR A 207 -18.27 -2.71 -1.74
CA TYR A 207 -19.36 -2.25 -0.86
C TYR A 207 -20.26 -3.41 -0.41
N ARG A 208 -20.64 -4.32 -1.30
CA ARG A 208 -21.43 -5.51 -0.95
C ARG A 208 -20.66 -6.47 -0.04
N ALA A 209 -19.36 -6.61 -0.24
CA ALA A 209 -18.51 -7.43 0.62
C ALA A 209 -18.43 -6.84 2.05
N ASP A 210 -18.34 -5.52 2.17
CA ASP A 210 -18.38 -4.81 3.46
C ASP A 210 -19.66 -5.11 4.25
N GLN A 211 -20.82 -5.15 3.57
CA GLN A 211 -22.10 -5.47 4.20
C GLN A 211 -22.21 -6.92 4.71
N GLN A 212 -21.30 -7.81 4.29
CA GLN A 212 -21.27 -9.21 4.75
C GLN A 212 -20.36 -9.42 5.97
N LEU A 213 -19.60 -8.40 6.35
CA LEU A 213 -18.69 -8.47 7.48
C LEU A 213 -19.44 -8.13 8.79
N PRO A 214 -19.05 -8.76 9.92
CA PRO A 214 -19.48 -8.33 11.25
C PRO A 214 -19.23 -6.84 11.47
N GLN A 215 -20.14 -6.18 12.18
CA GLN A 215 -19.93 -4.81 12.66
C GLN A 215 -19.07 -4.86 13.93
N GLU A 216 -18.22 -3.86 14.16
CA GLU A 216 -17.24 -3.85 15.27
C GLU A 216 -17.87 -4.12 16.65
N ASN A 217 -19.10 -3.63 16.87
CA ASN A 217 -19.83 -3.84 18.13
C ASN A 217 -20.19 -5.31 18.42
N SER A 218 -20.15 -6.19 17.41
CA SER A 218 -20.47 -7.61 17.59
C SER A 218 -19.32 -8.43 18.16
N LEU A 219 -18.11 -7.87 18.25
CA LEU A 219 -16.91 -8.59 18.70
C LEU A 219 -16.65 -8.42 20.21
N GLU A 220 -17.14 -7.34 20.83
CA GLU A 220 -16.98 -7.11 22.27
C GLU A 220 -18.01 -7.86 23.13
N GLU A 221 -19.13 -8.32 22.56
CA GLU A 221 -20.22 -8.95 23.32
C GLU A 221 -20.01 -10.45 23.61
N MET A 222 -18.97 -11.09 23.06
CA MET A 222 -18.74 -12.54 23.23
C MET A 222 -17.77 -12.92 24.36
N ASP A 223 -17.05 -11.99 24.97
CA ASP A 223 -16.03 -12.30 26.00
C ASP A 223 -16.58 -12.25 27.45
N ASN A 224 -17.87 -11.95 27.64
CA ASN A 224 -18.47 -11.76 28.96
C ASN A 224 -19.24 -12.96 29.53
N ASP A 225 -19.26 -14.11 28.84
CA ASP A 225 -20.05 -15.28 29.27
C ASP A 225 -19.19 -16.50 29.66
N THR A 226 -18.11 -16.27 30.42
CA THR A 226 -17.41 -17.34 31.13
C THR A 226 -17.68 -17.24 32.64
N PRO A 227 -18.52 -18.11 33.23
CA PRO A 227 -18.65 -18.16 34.67
C PRO A 227 -17.35 -18.71 35.29
N VAL A 228 -16.71 -17.87 36.09
CA VAL A 228 -15.52 -18.17 36.90
C VAL A 228 -15.84 -19.32 37.86
N ALA A 229 -15.40 -20.53 37.51
CA ALA A 229 -15.33 -21.66 38.42
C ALA A 229 -13.85 -22.07 38.58
N ALA A 230 -13.36 -21.87 39.79
CA ALA A 230 -12.03 -22.16 40.27
C ALA A 230 -11.54 -23.57 39.92
N ARG A 231 -10.22 -23.69 39.63
CA ARG A 231 -9.39 -24.82 40.05
C ARG A 231 -7.90 -24.61 39.75
N ASP A 232 -7.15 -24.58 40.85
CA ASP A 232 -5.85 -25.22 41.09
C ASP A 232 -4.71 -25.01 40.07
N SER A 233 -3.77 -24.16 40.50
CA SER A 233 -2.37 -24.17 40.09
C SER A 233 -1.73 -25.55 40.22
N PRO A 234 -0.82 -25.90 39.30
CA PRO A 234 0.42 -26.56 39.69
C PRO A 234 1.67 -25.82 39.17
N GLU A 235 2.72 -25.92 39.98
CA GLU A 235 4.05 -25.31 39.87
C GLU A 235 4.84 -25.67 38.58
N PRO A 236 5.82 -24.83 38.17
CA PRO A 236 6.65 -25.09 37.01
C PRO A 236 7.77 -26.12 37.32
N HIS A 237 7.77 -27.23 36.58
CA HIS A 237 8.94 -28.12 36.54
C HIS A 237 10.04 -27.52 35.67
N VAL A 238 11.18 -27.24 36.32
CA VAL A 238 12.45 -26.88 35.70
C VAL A 238 13.07 -28.16 35.11
N LEU A 239 13.19 -28.22 33.77
CA LEU A 239 14.06 -29.18 33.09
C LEU A 239 15.29 -28.43 32.60
N SER A 240 16.39 -28.64 33.31
CA SER A 240 17.75 -28.24 32.95
C SER A 240 18.35 -29.35 32.09
N GLU A 241 18.57 -29.09 30.80
CA GLU A 241 19.46 -29.91 29.97
C GLU A 241 20.58 -29.00 29.43
N GLU A 242 21.80 -29.32 29.85
CA GLU A 242 23.04 -28.70 29.41
C GLU A 242 23.32 -29.01 27.93
N PRO A 243 23.80 -28.05 27.13
CA PRO A 243 24.23 -28.32 25.76
C PRO A 243 25.64 -28.94 25.73
N ASN A 244 25.75 -30.14 25.16
CA ASN A 244 27.02 -30.79 24.87
C ASN A 244 27.82 -30.05 23.76
N ALA A 245 29.13 -30.11 23.92
CA ALA A 245 30.15 -29.31 23.27
C ALA A 245 30.28 -29.48 21.74
N ILE A 246 30.43 -28.30 21.10
CA ILE A 246 31.31 -27.90 19.98
C ILE A 246 32.11 -29.03 19.30
N MET A 247 31.84 -29.24 18.01
CA MET A 247 32.85 -29.73 17.05
C MET A 247 33.08 -28.66 15.99
N THR A 248 34.24 -28.02 16.07
CA THR A 248 34.83 -27.17 15.04
C THR A 248 35.28 -28.02 13.85
N SER A 249 34.94 -27.61 12.64
CA SER A 249 35.68 -28.00 11.45
C SER A 249 36.09 -26.75 10.69
N GLU A 250 37.40 -26.50 10.69
CA GLU A 250 38.10 -25.56 9.83
C GLU A 250 38.15 -26.09 8.40
N THR A 251 37.96 -25.21 7.42
CA THR A 251 38.66 -25.09 6.10
C THR A 251 37.77 -24.27 5.17
N GLY A 252 38.22 -23.28 4.40
CA GLY A 252 39.50 -22.63 4.24
C GLY A 252 39.28 -21.37 3.39
N MET A 253 40.14 -20.37 3.56
CA MET A 253 40.15 -19.13 2.78
C MET A 253 40.55 -19.41 1.32
N THR A 254 39.85 -18.78 0.38
CA THR A 254 40.48 -18.31 -0.86
C THR A 254 40.04 -16.88 -1.14
N ASP A 255 41.02 -15.98 -1.04
CA ASP A 255 40.99 -14.62 -1.55
C ASP A 255 40.75 -14.61 -3.06
N SER A 256 39.91 -13.68 -3.52
CA SER A 256 40.00 -13.12 -4.87
C SER A 256 39.41 -11.72 -4.85
N SER A 257 40.31 -10.74 -4.88
CA SER A 257 40.05 -9.33 -5.17
C SER A 257 39.93 -9.12 -6.68
N ILE A 258 38.92 -8.35 -7.09
CA ILE A 258 38.72 -7.58 -8.34
C ILE A 258 37.38 -6.87 -8.07
N GLY A 259 37.30 -5.55 -7.96
CA GLY A 259 37.58 -4.56 -8.98
C GLY A 259 36.28 -3.75 -9.12
N SER A 260 36.37 -2.46 -8.86
CA SER A 260 35.30 -1.46 -8.87
C SER A 260 34.38 -1.52 -10.08
N ASP A 261 33.07 -1.45 -9.87
CA ASP A 261 32.16 -0.66 -10.70
C ASP A 261 30.93 -0.23 -9.89
N ASP A 262 30.65 1.06 -9.98
CA ASP A 262 29.61 1.81 -9.29
C ASP A 262 28.24 1.43 -9.88
N GLN A 263 27.54 0.48 -9.25
CA GLN A 263 26.16 0.14 -9.57
C GLN A 263 25.24 0.58 -8.44
N THR A 264 24.44 1.58 -8.75
CA THR A 264 23.33 2.09 -7.95
C THR A 264 22.40 0.92 -7.61
N PHE A 265 22.33 0.56 -6.33
CA PHE A 265 21.47 -0.51 -5.81
C PHE A 265 20.01 -0.10 -5.98
N ILE A 266 19.31 -0.67 -6.95
CA ILE A 266 17.84 -0.71 -6.97
C ILE A 266 17.44 -2.03 -6.32
N PRO A 267 16.92 -2.06 -5.08
CA PRO A 267 16.54 -3.32 -4.46
C PRO A 267 15.32 -3.91 -5.19
N THR A 268 15.59 -4.90 -6.04
CA THR A 268 14.57 -5.75 -6.65
C THR A 268 14.28 -6.89 -5.68
N TYR A 269 13.20 -6.81 -4.93
CA TYR A 269 12.80 -7.91 -4.04
C TYR A 269 12.07 -8.99 -4.83
N ILE A 270 12.78 -10.09 -5.13
CA ILE A 270 12.17 -11.36 -5.55
C ILE A 270 12.09 -12.25 -4.31
N ILE A 271 10.92 -12.28 -3.65
CA ILE A 271 10.67 -13.23 -2.57
C ILE A 271 10.34 -14.59 -3.20
N ARG A 272 11.26 -15.55 -3.10
CA ARG A 272 11.02 -16.94 -3.48
C ARG A 272 10.38 -17.70 -2.31
N LYS A 273 9.47 -18.62 -2.61
CA LYS A 273 8.97 -19.61 -1.64
C LYS A 273 10.14 -20.43 -1.10
N GLY A 274 10.37 -20.39 0.22
CA GLY A 274 11.25 -21.32 0.93
C GLY A 274 12.37 -20.73 1.78
N THR A 275 12.60 -19.41 1.76
CA THR A 275 13.69 -18.83 2.56
C THR A 275 13.20 -18.39 3.94
N ARG A 276 13.51 -19.19 4.97
CA ARG A 276 13.58 -18.67 6.34
C ARG A 276 14.81 -17.79 6.43
N MET A 277 14.67 -16.55 6.91
CA MET A 277 15.77 -15.85 7.55
C MET A 277 15.32 -15.46 8.96
N TRP A 278 16.01 -16.07 9.92
CA TRP A 278 16.08 -15.63 11.30
C TRP A 278 16.94 -14.37 11.36
N ILE A 279 16.48 -13.36 12.10
CA ILE A 279 17.17 -12.60 13.16
C ILE A 279 16.08 -11.83 13.92
#